data_AF-B4G4F1-F1
#
_entry.id   AF-B4G4F1-F1
#
_cell.length_a   1.000
_cell.length_b   1.000
_cell.length_c   1.000
_cell.angle_alpha   90.00
_cell.angle_beta   90.00
_cell.angle_gamma   90.00
#
_symmetry.space_group_name_H-M   'P 1'
#
loop_
_entity.id
_entity.type
_entity.pdbx_description
1 polymer ?
#
loop_
_entity_poly.entity_id
_entity_poly.type
_entity_poly.pdbx_seq_one_letter_code
_entity_poly.pdbx_strand_id
1 'polypeptide(L)' 'MGTGHQDSCQGDSGGPLICPYGGRDYIYGLVSHGLTCGIKGMPSIYTVTRPYHDWVQLLLHQS' A
#
# COMPACT_ATOMS: atom_id res chain seq x y z
N MET A 1 3.14 -10.40 -4.32
CA MET A 1 3.36 -10.24 -2.87
C MET A 1 4.76 -10.77 -2.56
N GLY A 2 5.76 -9.91 -2.77
CA GLY A 2 7.14 -10.37 -2.91
C GLY A 2 7.87 -10.56 -1.58
N THR A 3 8.72 -11.57 -1.55
CA THR A 3 9.44 -12.05 -0.37
C THR A 3 10.65 -11.14 -0.06
N GLY A 4 10.46 -10.15 0.80
CA GLY A 4 11.53 -9.44 1.54
C GLY A 4 12.57 -8.62 0.74
N HIS A 5 12.66 -8.78 -0.58
CA HIS A 5 13.62 -8.13 -1.48
C HIS A 5 12.98 -7.68 -2.80
N GLN A 6 11.65 -7.70 -2.89
CA GLN A 6 10.93 -7.35 -4.10
C GLN A 6 10.15 -6.06 -3.84
N ASP A 7 10.59 -4.99 -4.46
CA ASP A 7 9.89 -3.71 -4.47
C ASP A 7 8.65 -3.75 -5.37
N SER A 8 7.78 -2.77 -5.16
CA SER A 8 6.66 -2.52 -6.07
C SER A 8 7.22 -2.01 -7.40
N CYS A 9 6.60 -2.41 -8.50
CA CYS A 9 7.05 -2.06 -9.84
C CYS A 9 6.00 -1.28 -10.64
N GLN A 10 6.37 -0.91 -11.87
CA GLN A 10 5.46 -0.25 -12.79
C GLN A 10 4.23 -1.13 -13.02
N GLY A 11 3.05 -0.53 -12.85
CA GLY A 11 1.77 -1.25 -12.91
C GLY A 11 1.21 -1.68 -11.55
N ASP A 12 2.01 -1.65 -10.47
CA ASP A 12 1.51 -1.98 -9.12
C ASP A 12 0.83 -0.78 -8.42
N SER A 13 0.79 0.39 -9.06
CA SER A 13 0.21 1.62 -8.49
C SER A 13 -1.24 1.40 -8.03
N GLY A 14 -1.54 1.83 -6.80
CA GLY A 14 -2.81 1.58 -6.13
C GLY A 14 -2.93 0.23 -5.43
N GLY A 15 -1.97 -0.68 -5.60
CA GLY A 15 -1.94 -1.98 -4.92
C GLY A 15 -1.80 -1.85 -3.40
N PRO A 16 -2.37 -2.78 -2.60
CA PRO A 16 -2.36 -2.68 -1.15
C PRO A 16 -1.04 -3.16 -0.52
N LEU A 17 -0.54 -2.39 0.44
CA LEU A 17 0.42 -2.85 1.43
C LEU A 17 -0.35 -3.42 2.63
N ILE A 18 -0.29 -4.74 2.80
CA ILE A 18 -1.02 -5.47 3.84
C ILE A 18 -0.13 -5.69 5.08
N CYS A 19 -0.68 -5.39 6.25
CA CYS A 19 -0.08 -5.65 7.56
C CYS A 19 -1.00 -6.59 8.38
N PRO A 20 -0.61 -7.85 8.59
CA PRO A 20 -1.34 -8.77 9.45
C PRO A 20 -1.20 -8.39 10.93
N TYR A 21 -2.33 -8.22 11.63
CA TYR A 21 -2.35 -7.93 13.06
C TYR A 21 -3.56 -8.60 13.72
N GLY A 22 -3.34 -9.33 14.82
CA GLY A 22 -4.44 -9.95 15.59
C GLY A 22 -5.33 -10.90 14.77
N GLY A 23 -4.75 -11.61 13.79
CA GLY A 23 -5.50 -12.53 12.91
C GLY A 23 -6.33 -11.87 11.82
N ARG A 24 -6.13 -10.57 11.56
CA ARG A 24 -6.76 -9.83 10.46
C ARG A 24 -5.72 -9.14 9.61
N ASP A 25 -6.03 -8.96 8.33
CA ASP A 25 -5.21 -8.22 7.39
C ASP A 25 -5.67 -6.77 7.30
N TYR A 26 -4.75 -5.83 7.50
CA TYR A 26 -5.00 -4.40 7.42
C TYR A 26 -4.30 -3.78 6.21
N ILE A 27 -5.01 -2.97 5.43
CA ILE A 27 -4.38 -2.15 4.38
C ILE A 27 -3.73 -0.94 5.06
N TYR A 28 -2.40 -0.95 5.14
CA TYR A 28 -1.62 0.10 5.79
C TYR A 28 -1.17 1.20 4.83
N GLY A 29 -1.00 0.84 3.57
CA GLY A 29 -0.63 1.78 2.52
C GLY A 29 -1.10 1.34 1.15
N LEU A 30 -1.04 2.25 0.18
CA LEU A 30 -1.23 1.98 -1.23
C LEU A 30 0.06 2.30 -1.99
N VAL A 31 0.45 1.44 -2.92
CA VAL A 31 1.62 1.68 -3.79
C VAL A 31 1.40 3.01 -4.52
N SER A 32 2.34 3.95 -4.37
CA SER A 32 2.29 5.22 -5.09
C SER A 32 3.22 5.15 -6.29
N HIS A 33 4.52 5.19 -6.05
CA HIS A 33 5.56 5.17 -7.06
C HIS A 33 6.91 4.75 -6.46
N GLY A 34 7.84 4.39 -7.34
CA GLY A 34 9.25 4.16 -7.02
C GLY A 34 10.08 4.60 -8.21
N LEU A 35 11.33 5.01 -7.98
CA LEU A 35 12.20 5.52 -9.05
C LEU A 35 12.49 4.42 -10.09
N THR A 36 12.84 3.23 -9.61
CA THR A 36 12.95 1.99 -10.38
C THR A 36 12.66 0.80 -9.44
N CYS A 37 12.34 -0.37 -10.00
CA CYS A 37 11.96 -1.54 -9.21
C CYS A 37 13.20 -2.23 -8.62
N GLY A 38 13.24 -2.39 -7.30
CA GLY A 38 14.18 -3.28 -6.62
C GLY A 38 15.57 -2.70 -6.40
N ILE A 39 15.70 -1.37 -6.30
CA ILE A 39 17.00 -0.76 -5.98
C ILE A 39 17.29 -0.96 -4.50
N LYS A 40 18.37 -1.68 -4.22
CA LYS A 40 18.89 -1.85 -2.86
C LYS A 40 19.11 -0.49 -2.20
N GLY A 41 18.43 -0.26 -1.07
CA GLY A 41 18.54 0.97 -0.29
C GLY A 41 17.59 2.09 -0.73
N MET A 42 16.78 1.89 -1.76
CA MET A 42 15.71 2.83 -2.14
C MET A 42 14.35 2.12 -2.09
N PRO A 43 13.59 2.26 -0.98
CA PRO A 43 12.30 1.61 -0.86
C PRO A 43 11.25 2.27 -1.76
N SER A 44 10.26 1.48 -2.17
CA SER A 44 9.03 1.98 -2.78
C SER A 44 8.30 2.98 -1.86
N ILE A 45 7.68 4.01 -2.44
CA ILE A 45 6.90 5.01 -1.70
C ILE A 45 5.42 4.60 -1.70
N TYR A 46 4.80 4.70 -0.53
CA TYR A 46 3.39 4.34 -0.31
C TYR A 46 2.61 5.52 0.23
N THR A 47 1.34 5.62 -0.17
CA THR A 47 0.36 6.50 0.48
C THR A 47 -0.14 5.81 1.76
N VAL A 48 0.00 6.44 2.92
CA VAL A 48 -0.52 5.90 4.19
C VAL A 48 -2.05 5.98 4.18
N THR A 49 -2.75 4.87 4.48
CA THR A 49 -4.23 4.82 4.40
C THR A 49 -4.94 5.45 5.59
N ARG A 50 -4.33 5.41 6.78
CA ARG A 50 -4.96 5.84 8.04
C ARG A 50 -5.62 7.23 7.99
N PRO A 51 -5.00 8.28 7.43
CA PRO A 51 -5.62 9.61 7.37
C PRO A 51 -6.86 9.70 6.48
N TYR A 52 -7.05 8.75 5.57
CA TYR A 52 -8.15 8.75 4.59
C TYR A 52 -9.33 7.87 5.01
N HIS A 53 -9.26 7.24 6.18
CA HIS A 53 -10.28 6.29 6.65
C HIS A 53 -11.69 6.89 6.60
N ASP A 54 -11.88 8.09 7.16
CA ASP A 54 -13.21 8.71 7.27
C ASP A 54 -13.78 9.10 5.91
N TRP A 55 -12.92 9.56 5.00
CA TRP A 55 -13.31 9.83 3.61
C TRP A 55 -13.77 8.57 2.89
N VAL A 56 -13.06 7.46 3.04
CA VAL A 56 -13.46 6.16 2.47
C VAL A 56 -14.80 5.70 3.07
N GLN A 57 -14.97 5.78 4.39
CA GLN A 57 -16.22 5.41 5.05
C GLN A 57 -17.39 6.25 4.54
N LEU A 58 -17.20 7.57 4.38
CA LEU A 58 -18.22 8.47 3.84
C LEU A 58 -18.65 8.07 2.43
N LEU A 59 -17.73 7.61 1.57
CA LEU A 59 -18.06 7.12 0.24
C LEU A 59 -18.78 5.77 0.26
N LEU A 60 -18.34 4.84 1.10
CA LEU A 60 -18.97 3.51 1.21
C LEU A 60 -20.39 3.54 1.78
N HIS A 61 -20.72 4.54 2.60
CA HIS A 61 -22.08 4.71 3.15
C HIS A 61 -23.02 5.52 2.22
N GLN A 62 -22.52 6.00 1.07
CA GLN A 62 -23.32 6.65 0.03
C GLN A 62 -23.81 5.68 -1.06
N SER A 63 -23.40 4.40 -1.00
CA SER A 63 -23.83 3.35 -1.94
C SER A 63 -24.97 2.51 -1.39
#